data_AF-A0A7S1KBI8-F1
#
_entry.id   AF-A0A7S1KBI8-F1
#
_cell.length_a   1.000
_cell.length_b   1.000
_cell.length_c   1.000
_cell.angle_alpha   90.00
_cell.angle_beta   90.00
_cell.angle_gamma   90.00
#
_symmetry.space_group_name_H-M   'P 1'
#
loop_
_entity.id
_entity.type
_entity.pdbx_description
1 polymer ?
#
loop_
_entity_poly.entity_id
_entity_poly.type
_entity_poly.pdbx_seq_one_letter_code
_entity_poly.pdbx_strand_id
1 'polypeptide(L)'
;SHSSRQLMEQMKDGLSHRGARESADSFGHLSSVIRHRSANLSHGRPLVAGWPVRSSADSDIDEVFKFYDMVNWQDIEACEKVQVGLRCRDYTGGRFSPRFEEPTHRFGNMVADYMTGRRRIPPGDNDGQPVHWASTGL
;
A
#
# COMPACT_ATOMS: atom_id res chain seq x y z
N SER A 1 -11.35 31.33 -29.21
CA SER A 1 -11.70 29.92 -29.54
C SER A 1 -10.49 29.01 -29.80
N HIS A 2 -9.32 29.51 -30.25
CA HIS A 2 -8.14 28.65 -30.51
C HIS A 2 -7.24 28.37 -29.28
N SER A 3 -7.21 29.25 -28.28
CA SER A 3 -6.30 29.16 -27.13
C SER A 3 -6.61 27.99 -26.17
N SER A 4 -7.88 27.67 -25.95
CA SER A 4 -8.30 26.63 -24.98
C SER A 4 -8.06 25.20 -25.47
N ARG A 5 -8.06 24.95 -26.80
CA ARG A 5 -7.75 23.62 -27.34
C ARG A 5 -6.26 23.32 -27.29
N GLN A 6 -5.42 24.33 -27.50
CA GLN A 6 -3.96 24.20 -27.42
C GLN A 6 -3.48 23.91 -25.99
N LEU A 7 -4.15 24.50 -24.98
CA LEU A 7 -3.91 24.20 -23.56
C LEU A 7 -4.32 22.77 -23.17
N MET A 8 -5.41 22.25 -23.74
CA MET A 8 -5.87 20.88 -23.44
C MET A 8 -4.96 19.80 -24.05
N GLU A 9 -4.38 20.05 -25.22
CA GLU A 9 -3.45 19.09 -25.84
C GLU A 9 -2.09 19.09 -25.13
N GLN A 10 -1.60 20.24 -24.69
CA GLN A 10 -0.39 20.34 -23.84
C GLN A 10 -0.55 19.67 -22.46
N MET A 11 -1.78 19.61 -21.93
CA MET A 11 -2.07 18.91 -20.67
C MET A 11 -2.13 17.39 -20.83
N LYS A 12 -2.55 16.87 -21.98
CA LYS A 12 -2.55 15.43 -22.26
C LYS A 12 -1.14 14.87 -22.42
N ASP A 13 -0.27 15.58 -23.14
CA ASP A 13 1.13 15.19 -23.33
C ASP A 13 1.93 15.28 -22.02
N GLY A 14 1.59 16.24 -21.16
CA GLY A 14 2.17 16.40 -19.83
C GLY A 14 1.77 15.33 -18.81
N LEU A 15 0.58 14.73 -18.94
CA LEU A 15 0.09 13.66 -18.05
C LEU A 15 0.65 12.29 -18.44
N SER A 16 0.78 12.01 -19.74
CA SER A 16 1.30 10.74 -20.26
C SER A 16 2.76 10.47 -19.86
N HIS A 17 3.60 11.50 -19.83
CA HIS A 17 5.02 11.35 -19.49
C HIS A 17 5.36 11.49 -17.99
N ARG A 18 4.48 12.07 -17.17
CA ARG A 18 4.70 12.17 -15.71
C ARG A 18 4.22 10.94 -14.95
N GLY A 19 3.11 10.34 -15.37
CA GLY A 19 2.55 9.15 -14.69
C GLY A 19 3.45 7.92 -14.73
N ALA A 20 4.27 7.77 -15.79
CA ALA A 20 5.14 6.61 -15.96
C ALA A 20 6.50 6.72 -15.23
N ARG A 21 6.91 7.93 -14.79
CA ARG A 21 8.20 8.13 -14.10
C ARG A 21 8.04 8.23 -12.58
N GLU A 22 6.92 8.77 -12.08
CA GLU A 22 6.70 8.93 -10.64
C GLU A 22 6.27 7.63 -9.93
N SER A 23 5.69 6.65 -10.65
CA SER A 23 5.31 5.35 -10.07
C SER A 23 6.52 4.43 -9.83
N ALA A 24 7.58 4.55 -10.65
CA ALA A 24 8.81 3.79 -10.48
C ALA A 24 9.73 4.38 -9.38
N ASP A 25 9.74 5.70 -9.22
CA ASP A 25 10.67 6.39 -8.29
C ASP A 25 10.17 6.43 -6.83
N SER A 26 8.86 6.39 -6.58
CA SER A 26 8.33 6.51 -5.21
C SER A 26 8.55 5.26 -4.35
N PHE A 27 8.67 4.07 -4.95
CA PHE A 27 8.92 2.81 -4.24
C PHE A 27 10.39 2.38 -4.24
N GLY A 28 11.19 2.82 -5.23
CA GLY A 28 12.64 2.62 -5.23
C GLY A 28 13.34 3.35 -4.06
N HIS A 29 12.73 4.42 -3.53
CA HIS A 29 13.35 5.25 -2.50
C HIS A 29 13.46 4.56 -1.13
N LEU A 30 12.54 3.65 -0.78
CA LEU A 30 12.59 2.89 0.47
C LEU A 30 13.80 1.93 0.52
N SER A 31 14.28 1.46 -0.64
CA SER A 31 15.51 0.67 -0.73
C SER A 31 16.79 1.53 -0.56
N SER A 32 16.71 2.85 -0.81
CA SER A 32 17.86 3.76 -0.72
C SER A 32 18.08 4.33 0.68
N VAL A 33 17.00 4.51 1.46
CA VAL A 33 17.04 5.18 2.78
C VAL A 33 17.73 4.34 3.86
N ILE A 34 17.89 3.03 3.67
CA ILE A 34 18.64 2.15 4.58
C ILE A 34 20.18 2.40 4.50
N ARG A 35 20.66 3.25 3.58
CA ARG A 35 22.09 3.37 3.27
C ARG A 35 22.87 4.44 4.06
N HIS A 36 22.34 4.98 5.16
CA HIS A 36 23.11 5.95 5.97
C HIS A 36 22.87 5.81 7.48
N ARG A 37 23.58 4.86 8.11
CA ARG A 37 24.27 5.04 9.41
C ARG A 37 24.84 3.70 9.88
N SER A 38 26.13 3.46 9.62
CA SER A 38 27.00 2.75 10.56
C SER A 38 28.46 2.95 10.17
N ALA A 39 29.00 4.11 10.50
CA ALA A 39 30.43 4.23 10.77
C ALA A 39 30.59 3.89 12.27
N ASN A 40 31.52 2.98 12.58
CA ASN A 40 31.84 2.44 13.91
C ASN A 40 30.99 1.27 14.44
N LEU A 41 31.13 0.10 13.82
CA LEU A 41 31.13 -1.15 14.59
C LEU A 41 32.30 -2.02 14.09
N SER A 42 33.37 -1.98 14.87
CA SER A 42 34.62 -2.73 14.72
C SER A 42 34.42 -4.21 15.04
N HIS A 43 33.82 -5.00 14.15
CA HIS A 43 33.89 -6.47 14.21
C HIS A 43 33.95 -7.01 12.79
N GLY A 44 35.04 -7.72 12.46
CA GLY A 44 35.44 -8.09 11.10
C GLY A 44 34.41 -8.92 10.33
N ARG A 45 33.48 -8.24 9.64
CA ARG A 45 32.64 -8.87 8.61
C ARG A 45 33.50 -9.11 7.37
N PRO A 46 33.51 -10.32 6.80
CA PRO A 46 34.21 -10.57 5.55
C PRO A 46 33.64 -9.66 4.45
N LEU A 47 34.52 -9.07 3.66
CA LEU A 47 34.18 -8.24 2.51
C LEU A 47 34.55 -9.00 1.24
N VAL A 48 33.71 -8.93 0.21
CA VAL A 48 34.07 -9.33 -1.15
C VAL A 48 34.10 -8.08 -2.02
N ALA A 49 35.22 -7.81 -2.70
CA ALA A 49 35.41 -6.61 -3.52
C ALA A 49 35.07 -5.27 -2.82
N GLY A 50 35.28 -5.18 -1.51
CA GLY A 50 34.98 -3.97 -0.70
C GLY A 50 33.52 -3.84 -0.27
N TRP A 51 32.66 -4.82 -0.56
CA TRP A 51 31.26 -4.86 -0.15
C TRP A 51 31.05 -5.87 0.99
N PRO A 52 30.18 -5.55 1.98
CA PRO A 52 29.84 -6.50 3.03
C PRO A 52 29.27 -7.78 2.43
N VAL A 53 29.83 -8.93 2.81
CA VAL A 53 29.25 -10.23 2.46
C VAL A 53 27.87 -10.33 3.09
N ARG A 54 26.84 -10.56 2.26
CA ARG A 54 25.48 -10.81 2.73
C ARG A 54 25.48 -12.06 3.62
N SER A 55 24.90 -11.93 4.80
CA SER A 55 24.68 -13.03 5.73
C SER A 55 23.40 -13.79 5.40
N SER A 56 23.24 -15.00 5.94
CA SER A 56 21.96 -15.74 5.84
C SER A 56 20.77 -14.94 6.37
N ALA A 57 20.99 -14.07 7.38
CA ALA A 57 19.95 -13.17 7.87
C ALA A 57 19.56 -12.09 6.83
N ASP A 58 20.51 -11.66 5.98
CA ASP A 58 20.22 -10.70 4.91
C ASP A 58 19.37 -11.37 3.81
N SER A 59 19.57 -12.67 3.53
CA SER A 59 18.70 -13.42 2.60
C SER A 59 17.30 -13.66 3.16
N ASP A 60 17.16 -13.93 4.46
CA ASP A 60 15.84 -14.12 5.08
C ASP A 60 15.01 -12.84 5.03
N ILE A 61 15.67 -11.68 5.24
CA ILE A 61 15.06 -10.36 5.10
C ILE A 61 14.64 -10.09 3.64
N ASP A 62 15.49 -10.43 2.66
CA ASP A 62 15.14 -10.28 1.24
C ASP A 62 13.88 -11.08 0.87
N GLU A 63 13.72 -12.30 1.40
CA GLU A 63 12.53 -13.13 1.13
C GLU A 63 11.26 -12.54 1.76
N VAL A 64 11.34 -11.99 2.97
CA VAL A 64 10.22 -11.25 3.59
C VAL A 64 9.84 -10.05 2.72
N PHE A 65 10.81 -9.27 2.24
CA PHE A 65 10.52 -8.12 1.37
C PHE A 65 9.88 -8.53 0.05
N LYS A 66 10.37 -9.60 -0.60
CA LYS A 66 9.76 -10.13 -1.83
C LYS A 66 8.31 -10.55 -1.60
N PHE A 67 8.01 -11.17 -0.47
CA PHE A 67 6.65 -11.55 -0.12
C PHE A 67 5.74 -10.33 0.04
N TYR A 68 6.17 -9.31 0.81
CA TYR A 68 5.39 -8.09 0.98
C TYR A 68 5.20 -7.31 -0.33
N ASP A 69 6.23 -7.26 -1.18
CA ASP A 69 6.14 -6.62 -2.49
C ASP A 69 5.07 -7.32 -3.35
N MET A 70 5.09 -8.66 -3.40
CA MET A 70 4.08 -9.44 -4.12
C MET A 70 2.66 -9.19 -3.60
N VAL A 71 2.44 -9.25 -2.28
CA VAL A 71 1.09 -9.04 -1.69
C VAL A 71 0.60 -7.62 -1.94
N ASN A 72 1.47 -6.62 -1.79
CA ASN A 72 1.10 -5.22 -2.06
C ASN A 72 0.71 -5.01 -3.53
N TRP A 73 1.40 -5.65 -4.47
CA TRP A 73 1.03 -5.57 -5.89
C TRP A 73 -0.37 -6.14 -6.15
N GLN A 74 -0.74 -7.24 -5.49
CA GLN A 74 -2.08 -7.83 -5.59
C GLN A 74 -3.15 -6.87 -5.04
N ASP A 75 -2.90 -6.24 -3.91
CA ASP A 75 -3.82 -5.27 -3.29
C ASP A 75 -3.98 -4.00 -4.13
N ILE A 76 -2.88 -3.49 -4.71
CA ILE A 76 -2.90 -2.35 -5.63
C ILE A 76 -3.78 -2.66 -6.84
N GLU A 77 -3.60 -3.82 -7.47
CA GLU A 77 -4.38 -4.21 -8.64
C GLU A 77 -5.89 -4.28 -8.32
N ALA A 78 -6.24 -4.83 -7.16
CA ALA A 78 -7.63 -4.88 -6.69
C ALA A 78 -8.21 -3.47 -6.49
N CYS A 79 -7.46 -2.58 -5.81
CA CYS A 79 -7.88 -1.20 -5.57
C CYS A 79 -8.05 -0.40 -6.86
N GLU A 80 -7.15 -0.55 -7.82
CA GLU A 80 -7.22 0.12 -9.11
C GLU A 80 -8.46 -0.31 -9.92
N LYS A 81 -8.76 -1.61 -9.94
CA LYS A 81 -9.97 -2.14 -10.58
C LYS A 81 -11.25 -1.61 -9.93
N VAL A 82 -11.30 -1.55 -8.60
CA VAL A 82 -12.41 -0.93 -7.87
C VAL A 82 -12.54 0.54 -8.25
N GLN A 83 -11.44 1.29 -8.27
CA GLN A 83 -11.44 2.72 -8.61
C GLN A 83 -11.93 2.99 -10.04
N VAL A 84 -11.64 2.08 -10.98
CA VAL A 84 -12.23 2.10 -12.33
C VAL A 84 -13.74 1.94 -12.26
N GLY A 85 -14.25 0.95 -11.52
CA GLY A 85 -15.68 0.71 -11.33
C GLY A 85 -16.41 1.88 -10.67
N LEU A 86 -15.80 2.53 -9.68
CA LEU A 86 -16.37 3.69 -8.97
C LEU A 86 -16.62 4.91 -9.88
N ARG A 87 -15.98 4.99 -11.05
CA ARG A 87 -16.24 6.05 -12.04
C ARG A 87 -17.51 5.80 -12.85
N CYS A 88 -18.11 4.60 -12.78
CA CYS A 88 -19.38 4.31 -13.41
C CYS A 88 -20.51 5.08 -12.71
N ARG A 89 -21.31 5.82 -13.47
CA ARG A 89 -22.41 6.64 -12.93
C ARG A 89 -23.54 5.81 -12.30
N ASP A 90 -23.72 4.58 -12.78
CA ASP A 90 -24.78 3.69 -12.31
C ASP A 90 -24.37 2.91 -11.05
N TYR A 91 -23.11 3.05 -10.60
CA TYR A 91 -22.66 2.44 -9.37
C TYR A 91 -23.18 3.22 -8.16
N THR A 92 -24.03 2.58 -7.36
CA THR A 92 -24.64 3.18 -6.16
C THR A 92 -24.06 2.65 -4.85
N GLY A 93 -23.02 1.82 -4.91
CA GLY A 93 -22.53 1.07 -3.74
C GLY A 93 -23.26 -0.26 -3.52
N GLY A 94 -22.63 -1.14 -2.74
CA GLY A 94 -23.18 -2.43 -2.30
C GLY A 94 -23.22 -2.54 -0.77
N ARG A 95 -23.88 -3.57 -0.25
CA ARG A 95 -23.86 -3.89 1.18
C ARG A 95 -22.57 -4.62 1.53
N PHE A 96 -21.94 -4.22 2.63
CA PHE A 96 -20.84 -4.98 3.22
C PHE A 96 -21.35 -6.30 3.82
N SER A 97 -20.55 -7.35 3.70
CA SER A 97 -20.75 -8.63 4.37
C SER A 97 -20.56 -8.46 5.88
N PRO A 98 -21.60 -8.69 6.70
CA PRO A 98 -21.49 -8.54 8.16
C PRO A 98 -20.43 -9.45 8.78
N ARG A 99 -20.20 -10.63 8.19
CA ARG A 99 -19.26 -11.63 8.72
C ARG A 99 -17.79 -11.34 8.43
N PHE A 100 -17.50 -10.66 7.32
CA PHE A 100 -16.14 -10.54 6.81
C PHE A 100 -15.66 -9.09 6.68
N GLU A 101 -16.58 -8.12 6.64
CA GLU A 101 -16.28 -6.72 6.34
C GLU A 101 -16.66 -5.76 7.48
N GLU A 102 -16.88 -6.27 8.70
CA GLU A 102 -17.08 -5.43 9.90
C GLU A 102 -15.97 -4.38 10.05
N PRO A 103 -14.66 -4.72 9.96
CA PRO A 103 -13.61 -3.74 10.16
C PRO A 103 -13.63 -2.66 9.09
N THR A 104 -13.93 -3.03 7.84
CA THR A 104 -14.07 -2.11 6.70
C THR A 104 -15.23 -1.14 6.92
N HIS A 105 -16.38 -1.66 7.34
CA HIS A 105 -17.55 -0.85 7.67
C HIS A 105 -17.26 0.10 8.85
N ARG A 106 -16.59 -0.39 9.91
CA ARG A 106 -16.19 0.41 11.07
C ARG A 106 -15.20 1.51 10.70
N PHE A 107 -14.25 1.22 9.82
CA PHE A 107 -13.32 2.21 9.28
C PHE A 107 -14.03 3.31 8.50
N GLY A 108 -14.95 2.94 7.59
CA GLY A 108 -15.79 3.90 6.88
C GLY A 108 -16.56 4.82 7.83
N ASN A 109 -17.12 4.26 8.90
CA ASN A 109 -17.81 5.03 9.94
C ASN A 109 -16.86 5.98 10.69
N MET A 110 -15.63 5.55 11.04
CA MET A 110 -14.63 6.43 11.66
C MET A 110 -14.27 7.63 10.77
N VAL A 111 -14.14 7.41 9.45
CA VAL A 111 -13.87 8.48 8.50
C VAL A 111 -15.05 9.45 8.42
N ALA A 112 -16.28 8.95 8.29
CA ALA A 112 -17.48 9.79 8.25
C ALA A 112 -17.67 10.60 9.54
N ASP A 113 -17.43 9.97 10.68
CA ASP A 113 -17.45 10.59 12.00
C ASP A 113 -16.41 11.72 12.09
N TYR A 114 -15.17 11.49 11.62
CA TYR A 114 -14.14 12.52 11.55
C TYR A 114 -14.56 13.70 10.65
N MET A 115 -15.08 13.41 9.45
CA MET A 115 -15.51 14.42 8.47
C MET A 115 -16.73 15.23 8.95
N THR A 116 -17.54 14.67 9.86
CA THR A 116 -18.73 15.34 10.43
C THR A 116 -18.50 15.91 11.84
N GLY A 117 -17.26 15.94 12.31
CA GLY A 117 -16.88 16.54 13.59
C GLY A 117 -17.14 15.67 14.83
N ARG A 118 -17.52 14.40 14.66
CA ARG A 118 -17.77 13.44 15.74
C ARG A 118 -16.56 12.52 15.95
N ARG A 119 -15.49 12.99 16.59
CA ARG A 119 -14.28 12.16 16.79
C ARG A 119 -14.51 11.03 17.80
N ARG A 120 -14.90 9.86 17.32
CA ARG A 120 -15.11 8.64 18.12
C ARG A 120 -14.62 7.39 17.39
N ILE A 121 -14.46 6.33 18.14
CA ILE A 121 -14.26 4.98 17.62
C ILE A 121 -15.61 4.27 17.76
N PRO A 122 -16.31 3.92 16.66
CA PRO A 122 -17.55 3.16 16.74
C PRO A 122 -17.30 1.80 17.40
N PRO A 123 -18.27 1.27 18.17
CA PRO A 123 -18.15 -0.08 18.73
C PRO A 123 -18.03 -1.10 17.60
N GLY A 124 -17.23 -2.14 17.81
CA GLY A 124 -17.18 -3.28 16.89
C GLY A 124 -18.31 -4.28 17.17
N ASP A 125 -18.51 -5.20 16.23
CA ASP A 125 -19.44 -6.30 16.45
C ASP A 125 -18.89 -7.23 17.55
N ASN A 126 -19.77 -7.71 18.44
CA ASN A 126 -19.41 -8.69 19.48
C ASN A 126 -19.51 -10.12 18.89
N ASP A 127 -18.89 -10.36 17.74
CA ASP A 127 -18.94 -11.63 17.04
C ASP A 127 -17.93 -12.61 17.64
N GLY A 128 -18.06 -12.89 18.95
CA GLY A 128 -17.26 -13.82 19.76
C GLY A 128 -17.21 -15.29 19.28
N GLN A 129 -17.42 -15.52 17.99
CA GLN A 129 -17.04 -16.71 17.27
C GLN A 129 -15.50 -16.75 17.17
N PRO A 130 -14.86 -17.83 17.63
CA PRO A 130 -13.44 -18.01 17.41
C PRO A 130 -13.18 -18.01 15.89
N VAL A 131 -12.28 -17.14 15.45
CA VAL A 131 -11.75 -17.20 14.09
C VAL A 131 -11.09 -18.57 13.93
N HIS A 132 -11.58 -19.37 12.99
CA HIS A 132 -11.19 -20.79 12.86
C HIS A 132 -9.67 -21.00 12.76
N TRP A 133 -8.89 -20.03 12.26
CA TRP A 133 -7.43 -20.12 12.21
C TRP A 133 -6.77 -20.17 13.60
N ALA A 134 -7.39 -19.58 14.63
CA ALA A 134 -6.96 -19.69 16.02
C ALA A 134 -7.36 -21.03 16.66
N SER A 135 -8.17 -21.84 15.98
CA SER A 135 -8.62 -23.17 16.45
C SER A 135 -7.70 -24.30 15.96
N THR A 136 -6.85 -24.04 14.96
CA THR A 136 -6.08 -25.09 14.26
C THR A 136 -4.68 -25.30 14.80
N GLY A 137 -4.24 -24.56 15.83
CA GLY A 137 -3.02 -24.86 16.59
C GLY A 137 -1.77 -25.10 15.73
N LEU A 138 -1.44 -24.18 14.82
CA LEU A 138 -0.11 -24.07 14.22
C LEU A 138 0.79 -23.18 15.08
#